data_AF-B5W2D1-F1
#
_entry.id   AF-B5W2D1-F1
#
_cell.length_a   1.000
_cell.length_b   1.000
_cell.length_c   1.000
_cell.angle_alpha   90.00
_cell.angle_beta   90.00
_cell.angle_gamma   90.00
#
_symmetry.space_group_name_H-M   'P 1'
#
loop_
_entity.id
_entity.type
_entity.pdbx_description
1 polymer ?
#
loop_
_entity_poly.entity_id
_entity_poly.type
_entity_poly.pdbx_seq_one_letter_code
_entity_poly.pdbx_strand_id
1 'polypeptide(L)'
;MQSDLPQWVKETPCQIRQNAIFDAYQAYTASRDAKFRSIRNPRQTIKFNDSNFTKGTWYSQLTKTLSFKASEPVPVRCEYGTQLVYRRGLWFAIFPEPVIATHTSSPRIIALDPGVRTFLTGYDGDKVIEIGNGDMGRIVRLCQHEYNLISRSTKVSAKQRRSLRKAANRIREKIRN
;
A
#
# COMPACT_ATOMS: atom_id res chain seq x y z
N MET A 1 -27.54 29.10 -6.53
CA MET A 1 -27.07 28.54 -7.82
C MET A 1 -27.29 27.04 -7.80
N GLN A 2 -28.20 26.52 -8.63
CA GLN A 2 -28.28 25.07 -8.86
C GLN A 2 -26.99 24.65 -9.57
N SER A 3 -26.26 23.71 -8.98
CA SER A 3 -25.03 23.20 -9.60
C SER A 3 -25.39 22.20 -10.71
N ASP A 4 -24.89 22.44 -11.93
CA ASP A 4 -24.96 21.54 -13.10
C ASP A 4 -24.11 20.26 -12.93
N LEU A 5 -23.74 19.94 -11.69
CA LEU A 5 -22.95 18.77 -11.38
C LEU A 5 -23.80 17.50 -11.56
N PRO A 6 -23.22 16.43 -12.13
CA PRO A 6 -23.87 15.13 -12.20
C PRO A 6 -24.35 14.65 -10.84
N GLN A 7 -25.46 13.92 -10.80
CA GLN A 7 -26.10 13.47 -9.56
C GLN A 7 -25.14 12.68 -8.64
N TRP A 8 -24.32 11.79 -9.22
CA TRP A 8 -23.33 11.01 -8.46
C TRP A 8 -22.30 11.88 -7.72
N VAL A 9 -21.98 13.08 -8.24
CA VAL A 9 -21.07 14.03 -7.59
C VAL A 9 -21.71 14.62 -6.33
N LYS A 10 -23.03 14.83 -6.36
CA LYS A 10 -23.81 15.37 -5.24
C LYS A 10 -23.92 14.34 -4.11
N GLU A 11 -24.02 13.06 -4.46
CA GLU A 11 -24.06 11.93 -3.51
C GLU A 11 -22.70 11.60 -2.89
N THR A 12 -21.60 12.01 -3.54
CA THR A 12 -20.24 11.74 -3.05
C THR A 12 -19.89 12.66 -1.86
N PRO A 13 -19.40 12.11 -0.73
CA PRO A 13 -19.00 12.91 0.43
C PRO A 13 -18.03 14.03 0.05
N CYS A 14 -18.28 15.23 0.60
CA CYS A 14 -17.53 16.45 0.23
C CYS A 14 -16.01 16.28 0.39
N GLN A 15 -15.56 15.68 1.50
CA GLN A 15 -14.13 15.50 1.78
C GLN A 15 -13.44 14.56 0.78
N ILE A 16 -14.14 13.53 0.27
CA ILE A 16 -13.59 12.68 -0.80
C ILE A 16 -13.34 13.50 -2.07
N ARG A 17 -14.27 14.40 -2.42
CA ARG A 17 -14.11 15.28 -3.57
C ARG A 17 -12.96 16.27 -3.37
N GLN A 18 -12.85 16.86 -2.18
CA GLN A 18 -11.73 17.75 -1.83
C GLN A 18 -10.38 17.03 -1.93
N ASN A 19 -10.26 15.83 -1.34
CA ASN A 19 -9.04 15.02 -1.41
C ASN A 19 -8.67 14.65 -2.85
N ALA A 20 -9.66 14.37 -3.72
CA ALA A 20 -9.41 14.12 -5.14
C ALA A 20 -8.85 15.35 -5.88
N ILE A 21 -9.32 16.57 -5.54
CA ILE A 21 -8.78 17.82 -6.11
C ILE A 21 -7.35 18.05 -5.64
N PHE A 22 -7.06 17.84 -4.34
CA PHE A 22 -5.70 17.95 -3.82
C PHE A 22 -4.75 16.94 -4.49
N ASP A 23 -5.18 15.69 -4.67
CA ASP A 23 -4.40 14.68 -5.37
C ASP A 23 -4.11 15.06 -6.83
N ALA A 24 -5.09 15.65 -7.52
CA ALA A 24 -4.92 16.15 -8.88
C ALA A 24 -3.93 17.33 -8.93
N TYR A 25 -4.06 18.29 -8.00
CA TYR A 25 -3.16 19.44 -7.90
C TYR A 25 -1.72 19.03 -7.59
N GLN A 26 -1.52 18.12 -6.63
CA GLN A 26 -0.19 17.58 -6.31
C GLN A 26 0.41 16.85 -7.50
N ALA A 27 -0.37 16.04 -8.22
CA ALA A 27 0.11 15.34 -9.41
C ALA A 27 0.53 16.32 -10.52
N TYR A 28 -0.28 17.35 -10.76
CA TYR A 28 0.01 18.38 -11.77
C TYR A 28 1.23 19.23 -11.41
N THR A 29 1.40 19.54 -10.11
CA THR A 29 2.57 20.26 -9.60
C THR A 29 3.85 19.45 -9.80
N ALA A 30 3.79 18.13 -9.55
CA ALA A 30 4.93 17.24 -9.77
C ALA A 30 5.22 17.00 -11.26
N SER A 31 4.19 16.97 -12.11
CA SER A 31 4.33 16.79 -13.56
C SER A 31 3.17 17.45 -14.31
N ARG A 32 3.50 18.39 -15.20
CA ARG A 32 2.49 19.10 -16.02
C ARG A 32 1.72 18.18 -16.98
N ASP A 33 2.29 17.01 -17.30
CA ASP A 33 1.69 15.98 -18.14
C ASP A 33 0.92 14.92 -17.33
N ALA A 34 0.52 15.24 -16.09
CA ALA A 34 -0.25 14.35 -15.24
C ALA A 34 -1.55 13.90 -15.93
N LYS A 35 -1.83 12.59 -15.85
CA LYS A 35 -3.03 11.96 -16.42
C LYS A 35 -3.83 11.26 -15.33
N PHE A 36 -5.13 11.12 -15.55
CA PHE A 36 -5.98 10.30 -14.68
C PHE A 36 -5.45 8.88 -14.60
N ARG A 37 -5.44 8.32 -13.39
CA ARG A 37 -5.07 6.93 -13.18
C ARG A 37 -6.13 6.03 -13.80
N SER A 38 -5.69 4.99 -14.51
CA SER A 38 -6.60 3.96 -15.01
C SER A 38 -7.39 3.33 -13.86
N ILE A 39 -8.69 3.10 -14.07
CA ILE A 39 -9.53 2.31 -13.15
C ILE A 39 -9.01 0.87 -12.98
N ARG A 40 -8.17 0.40 -13.92
CA ARG A 40 -7.54 -0.92 -13.87
C ARG A 40 -6.16 -0.90 -13.19
N ASN A 41 -5.75 0.24 -12.65
CA ASN A 41 -4.49 0.35 -11.94
C ASN A 41 -4.49 -0.66 -10.76
N PRO A 42 -3.45 -1.50 -10.62
CA PRO A 42 -3.37 -2.50 -9.55
C PRO A 42 -3.28 -1.90 -8.14
N ARG A 43 -3.08 -0.58 -8.02
CA ARG A 43 -3.12 0.16 -6.76
C ARG A 43 -4.08 1.33 -6.83
N GLN A 44 -4.98 1.43 -5.86
CA GLN A 44 -5.90 2.54 -5.67
C GLN A 44 -5.94 2.93 -4.19
N THR A 45 -6.19 4.20 -3.90
CA THR A 45 -6.21 4.72 -2.54
C THR A 45 -7.41 5.64 -2.36
N ILE A 46 -8.10 5.48 -1.25
CA ILE A 46 -9.13 6.39 -0.76
C ILE A 46 -8.58 7.01 0.52
N LYS A 47 -8.55 8.35 0.57
CA LYS A 47 -8.07 9.11 1.73
C LYS A 47 -9.26 9.66 2.50
N PHE A 48 -9.21 9.52 3.81
CA PHE A 48 -10.23 9.96 4.73
C PHE A 48 -9.63 10.96 5.71
N ASN A 49 -10.39 11.98 6.07
CA ASN A 49 -9.98 12.89 7.12
C ASN A 49 -10.16 12.19 8.48
N ASP A 50 -9.52 12.72 9.51
CA ASP A 50 -9.60 12.27 10.91
C ASP A 50 -11.07 12.08 11.36
N SER A 51 -11.92 13.08 11.10
CA SER A 51 -13.36 13.06 11.44
C SER A 51 -14.17 11.97 10.74
N ASN A 52 -13.62 11.31 9.72
CA ASN A 52 -14.34 10.30 8.95
C ASN A 52 -14.22 8.89 9.50
N PHE A 53 -13.28 8.64 10.41
CA PHE A 53 -13.12 7.33 11.03
C PHE A 53 -13.57 7.38 12.49
N THR A 54 -14.78 6.89 12.75
CA THR A 54 -15.38 6.92 14.09
C THR A 54 -16.11 5.60 14.36
N LYS A 55 -16.12 5.17 15.63
CA LYS A 55 -16.81 3.94 16.06
C LYS A 55 -16.33 2.69 15.29
N GLY A 56 -15.04 2.63 14.96
CA GLY A 56 -14.41 1.51 14.26
C GLY A 56 -14.75 1.40 12.77
N THR A 57 -15.30 2.44 12.14
CA THR A 57 -15.68 2.43 10.72
C THR A 57 -15.48 3.78 10.02
N TRP A 58 -15.26 3.76 8.71
CA TRP A 58 -15.27 4.96 7.85
C TRP A 58 -16.68 5.40 7.53
N TYR A 59 -16.95 6.70 7.63
CA TYR A 59 -18.26 7.30 7.43
C TYR A 59 -19.36 6.55 8.19
N SER A 60 -19.23 6.49 9.52
CA SER A 60 -20.11 5.70 10.39
C SER A 60 -21.61 5.95 10.17
N GLN A 61 -22.03 7.12 9.71
CA GLN A 61 -23.43 7.38 9.35
C GLN A 61 -23.88 6.66 8.06
N LEU A 62 -22.99 6.52 7.07
CA LEU A 62 -23.26 5.88 5.78
C LEU A 62 -23.05 4.36 5.84
N THR A 63 -22.09 3.90 6.65
CA THR A 63 -21.68 2.48 6.73
C THR A 63 -22.18 1.76 7.98
N LYS A 64 -23.11 2.37 8.73
CA LYS A 64 -23.70 1.88 9.99
C LYS A 64 -24.07 0.39 10.00
N THR A 65 -24.58 -0.11 8.87
CA THR A 65 -25.07 -1.50 8.72
C THR A 65 -24.01 -2.46 8.16
N LEU A 66 -22.83 -1.93 7.81
CA LEU A 66 -21.75 -2.69 7.20
C LEU A 66 -20.72 -3.06 8.26
N SER A 67 -20.26 -4.30 8.23
CA SER A 67 -19.15 -4.78 9.04
C SER A 67 -17.95 -5.12 8.16
N PHE A 68 -16.75 -4.75 8.63
CA PHE A 68 -15.51 -5.07 7.95
C PHE A 68 -14.90 -6.31 8.60
N LYS A 69 -14.37 -7.21 7.78
CA LYS A 69 -13.51 -8.30 8.23
C LYS A 69 -12.07 -7.91 7.99
N ALA A 70 -11.31 -7.76 9.08
CA ALA A 70 -9.88 -7.51 9.03
C ALA A 70 -9.14 -8.73 9.59
N SER A 71 -7.92 -8.97 9.07
CA SER A 71 -7.01 -9.99 9.60
C SER A 71 -6.36 -9.56 10.93
N GLU A 72 -6.36 -8.26 11.20
CA GLU A 72 -5.74 -7.65 12.37
C GLU A 72 -6.76 -6.75 13.10
N PRO A 73 -6.58 -6.49 14.40
CA PRO A 73 -7.44 -5.57 15.14
C PRO A 73 -7.48 -4.18 14.51
N VAL A 74 -8.68 -3.64 14.34
CA VAL A 74 -8.89 -2.29 13.80
C VAL A 74 -9.17 -1.35 14.99
N PRO A 75 -8.51 -0.18 15.07
CA PRO A 75 -8.76 0.77 16.14
C PRO A 75 -10.19 1.31 16.09
N VAL A 76 -10.73 1.73 17.24
CA VAL A 76 -12.11 2.28 17.32
C VAL A 76 -12.15 3.74 16.86
N ARG A 77 -11.04 4.47 17.00
CA ARG A 77 -10.86 5.87 16.61
C ARG A 77 -9.42 6.08 16.13
N CYS A 78 -9.22 7.10 15.31
CA CYS A 78 -7.89 7.55 14.89
C CYS A 78 -7.91 9.07 14.85
N GLU A 79 -6.91 9.70 15.48
CA GLU A 79 -6.80 11.17 15.53
C GLU A 79 -6.30 11.77 14.20
N TYR A 80 -5.74 10.93 13.33
CA TYR A 80 -5.17 11.33 12.06
C TYR A 80 -6.01 10.84 10.88
N GLY A 81 -5.78 11.46 9.71
CA GLY A 81 -6.38 11.01 8.47
C GLY A 81 -6.01 9.57 8.15
N THR A 82 -7.00 8.74 7.82
CA THR A 82 -6.82 7.32 7.52
C THR A 82 -6.89 7.05 6.02
N GLN A 83 -6.44 5.87 5.58
CA GLN A 83 -6.53 5.49 4.16
C GLN A 83 -7.01 4.06 3.98
N LEU A 84 -7.80 3.84 2.93
CA LEU A 84 -8.05 2.50 2.38
C LEU A 84 -7.28 2.34 1.08
N VAL A 85 -6.37 1.36 1.06
CA VAL A 85 -5.52 1.08 -0.11
C VAL A 85 -5.87 -0.28 -0.68
N TYR A 86 -6.37 -0.29 -1.92
CA TYR A 86 -6.43 -1.50 -2.72
C TYR A 86 -5.08 -1.74 -3.37
N ARG A 87 -4.50 -2.94 -3.19
CA ARG A 87 -3.26 -3.34 -3.84
C ARG A 87 -3.34 -4.81 -4.26
N ARG A 88 -3.28 -5.04 -5.57
CA ARG A 88 -3.16 -6.38 -6.18
C ARG A 88 -4.18 -7.44 -5.71
N GLY A 89 -5.40 -7.02 -5.36
CA GLY A 89 -6.46 -7.92 -4.90
C GLY A 89 -6.68 -7.93 -3.40
N LEU A 90 -5.88 -7.20 -2.63
CA LEU A 90 -5.99 -7.06 -1.19
C LEU A 90 -6.37 -5.62 -0.83
N TRP A 91 -7.13 -5.48 0.24
CA TRP A 91 -7.46 -4.20 0.85
C TRP A 91 -6.63 -4.03 2.12
N PHE A 92 -6.04 -2.86 2.28
CA PHE A 92 -5.27 -2.47 3.45
C PHE A 92 -5.90 -1.23 4.07
N ALA A 93 -6.13 -1.28 5.37
CA ALA A 93 -6.48 -0.11 6.17
C ALA A 93 -5.21 0.48 6.76
N ILE A 94 -4.99 1.78 6.56
CA ILE A 94 -3.82 2.48 7.05
C ILE A 94 -4.27 3.45 8.14
N PHE A 95 -3.74 3.22 9.35
CA PHE A 95 -3.93 4.06 10.52
C PHE A 95 -2.57 4.65 10.90
N PRO A 96 -2.37 5.95 10.74
CA PRO A 96 -1.15 6.60 11.18
C PRO A 96 -1.04 6.57 12.71
N GLU A 97 0.16 6.28 13.19
CA GLU A 97 0.51 6.39 14.61
C GLU A 97 1.70 7.35 14.73
N PRO A 98 1.69 8.28 15.70
CA PRO A 98 2.80 9.18 15.91
C PRO A 98 4.02 8.37 16.38
N VAL A 99 5.12 8.45 15.64
CA VAL A 99 6.38 7.82 16.03
C VAL A 99 7.22 8.82 16.80
N ILE A 100 7.44 8.57 18.08
CA ILE A 100 8.41 9.33 18.88
C ILE A 100 9.79 8.75 18.59
N ALA A 101 10.60 9.47 17.83
CA ALA A 101 11.97 9.06 17.55
C ALA A 101 12.78 9.08 18.85
N THR A 102 13.26 7.92 19.29
CA THR A 102 14.18 7.81 20.42
C THR A 102 15.61 7.79 19.88
N HIS A 103 16.42 8.74 20.33
CA HIS A 103 17.84 8.74 20.03
C HIS A 103 18.56 7.82 21.01
N THR A 104 19.47 6.98 20.51
CA THR A 104 20.33 6.18 21.37
C THR A 104 21.45 7.06 21.93
N SER A 105 21.72 6.99 23.24
CA SER A 105 22.82 7.70 23.90
C SER A 105 24.18 6.99 23.80
N SER A 106 24.23 5.86 23.10
CA SER A 106 25.44 5.03 22.97
C SER A 106 26.39 5.66 21.95
N PRO A 107 27.68 5.82 22.28
CA PRO A 107 28.69 6.33 21.35
C PRO A 107 29.17 5.26 20.34
N ARG A 108 28.58 4.05 20.35
CA ARG A 108 28.99 2.96 19.47
C ARG A 108 28.64 3.25 18.02
N ILE A 109 29.58 2.96 17.13
CA ILE A 109 29.45 3.13 15.69
C ILE A 109 29.46 1.74 15.06
N ILE A 110 28.59 1.53 14.07
CA ILE A 110 28.59 0.31 13.26
C ILE A 110 28.74 0.70 11.78
N ALA A 111 29.68 0.05 11.09
CA ALA A 111 29.79 0.15 9.65
C ALA A 111 28.73 -0.77 9.02
N LEU A 112 27.97 -0.26 8.06
CA LEU A 112 26.92 -1.01 7.35
C LEU A 112 27.30 -1.15 5.88
N ASP A 113 27.44 -2.40 5.42
CA ASP A 113 27.74 -2.74 4.03
C ASP A 113 26.58 -3.53 3.39
N PRO A 114 25.87 -2.97 2.40
CA PRO A 114 24.83 -3.69 1.67
C PRO A 114 25.43 -4.67 0.66
N GLY A 115 24.93 -5.91 0.62
CA GLY A 115 25.48 -6.97 -0.22
C GLY A 115 24.44 -7.77 -0.99
N VAL A 116 24.91 -8.55 -1.97
CA VAL A 116 24.08 -9.49 -2.74
C VAL A 116 23.96 -10.85 -2.04
N ARG A 117 24.99 -11.29 -1.30
CA ARG A 117 24.95 -12.55 -0.55
C ARG A 117 24.17 -12.41 0.76
N THR A 118 24.34 -11.27 1.41
CA THR A 118 23.71 -10.85 2.66
C THR A 118 23.17 -9.46 2.42
N PHE A 119 21.86 -9.24 2.64
CA PHE A 119 21.21 -7.97 2.33
C PHE A 119 21.90 -6.78 3.00
N LEU A 120 22.27 -6.93 4.27
CA LEU A 120 23.00 -5.92 5.01
C LEU A 120 23.94 -6.59 6.00
N THR A 121 25.21 -6.21 5.98
CA THR A 121 26.22 -6.65 6.94
C THR A 121 26.61 -5.47 7.81
N GLY A 122 26.57 -5.64 9.13
CA GLY A 122 27.04 -4.67 10.10
C GLY A 122 28.33 -5.14 10.77
N TYR A 123 29.29 -4.25 10.97
CA TYR A 123 30.50 -4.52 11.75
C TYR A 123 30.81 -3.36 12.69
N ASP A 124 30.95 -3.64 13.99
CA ASP A 124 31.18 -2.63 15.03
C ASP A 124 32.61 -2.62 15.60
N GLY A 125 33.52 -3.39 15.01
CA GLY A 125 34.89 -3.60 15.51
C GLY A 125 35.08 -4.94 16.23
N ASP A 126 34.03 -5.46 16.87
CA ASP A 126 34.09 -6.70 17.65
C ASP A 126 33.21 -7.82 17.06
N LYS A 127 32.07 -7.45 16.47
CA LYS A 127 31.03 -8.38 16.01
C LYS A 127 30.58 -8.07 14.60
N VAL A 128 30.25 -9.14 13.89
CA VAL A 128 29.60 -9.08 12.58
C VAL A 128 28.13 -9.45 12.76
N ILE A 129 27.24 -8.61 12.23
CA ILE A 129 25.80 -8.83 12.17
C ILE A 129 25.42 -9.01 10.71
N GLU A 130 24.81 -10.14 10.37
CA GLU A 130 24.34 -10.40 9.01
C GLU A 130 22.81 -10.42 8.97
N ILE A 131 22.22 -9.55 8.16
CA ILE A 131 20.78 -9.50 7.93
C ILE A 131 20.51 -10.09 6.54
N GLY A 132 19.67 -11.11 6.50
CA GLY A 132 19.24 -11.75 5.26
C GLY A 132 20.29 -12.62 4.58
N ASN A 133 21.20 -13.24 5.34
CA ASN A 133 22.18 -14.18 4.81
C ASN A 133 21.46 -15.37 4.14
N GLY A 134 21.75 -15.60 2.86
CA GLY A 134 21.19 -16.72 2.09
C GLY A 134 19.76 -16.50 1.58
N ASP A 135 19.11 -15.39 1.92
CA ASP A 135 17.72 -15.13 1.54
C ASP A 135 17.56 -14.76 0.05
N MET A 136 18.62 -14.26 -0.59
CA MET A 136 18.57 -13.90 -2.01
C MET A 136 18.26 -15.08 -2.93
N GLY A 137 18.68 -16.31 -2.57
CA GLY A 137 18.29 -17.50 -3.31
C GLY A 137 16.78 -17.73 -3.31
N ARG A 138 16.10 -17.45 -2.19
CA ARG A 138 14.64 -17.53 -2.08
C ARG A 138 13.97 -16.45 -2.92
N ILE A 139 14.45 -15.22 -2.87
CA ILE A 139 13.93 -14.09 -3.65
C ILE A 139 14.03 -14.40 -5.15
N VAL A 140 15.18 -14.89 -5.62
CA VAL A 140 15.40 -15.28 -7.02
C VAL A 140 14.41 -16.34 -7.48
N ARG A 141 14.18 -17.39 -6.66
CA ARG A 141 13.18 -18.43 -6.98
C ARG A 141 11.76 -17.87 -7.09
N LEU A 142 11.39 -16.93 -6.20
CA LEU A 142 10.09 -16.26 -6.27
C LEU A 142 9.97 -15.43 -7.56
N CYS A 143 11.00 -14.66 -7.92
CA CYS A 143 11.03 -13.87 -9.17
C CYS A 143 10.89 -14.76 -10.41
N GLN A 144 11.63 -15.87 -10.47
CA GLN A 144 11.53 -16.84 -11.57
C GLN A 144 10.14 -17.45 -11.66
N HIS A 145 9.54 -17.81 -10.52
CA HIS A 145 8.19 -18.35 -10.47
C HIS A 145 7.14 -17.31 -10.93
N GLU A 146 7.27 -16.05 -10.50
CA GLU A 146 6.42 -14.96 -10.98
C GLU A 146 6.52 -14.81 -12.51
N TYR A 147 7.73 -14.79 -13.05
CA TYR A 147 7.98 -14.67 -14.47
C TYR A 147 7.34 -15.82 -15.26
N ASN A 148 7.47 -17.05 -14.76
CA ASN A 148 6.83 -18.23 -15.35
C ASN A 148 5.30 -18.07 -15.42
N LEU A 149 4.67 -17.61 -14.33
CA LEU A 149 3.22 -17.38 -14.28
C LEU A 149 2.78 -16.30 -15.28
N ILE A 150 3.54 -15.21 -15.40
CA ILE A 150 3.27 -14.13 -16.36
C ILE A 150 3.37 -14.66 -17.79
N SER A 151 4.46 -15.36 -18.11
CA SER A 151 4.71 -15.94 -19.43
C SER A 151 3.57 -16.86 -19.85
N ARG A 152 3.17 -17.82 -18.98
CA ARG A 152 2.03 -18.70 -19.23
C ARG A 152 0.72 -17.94 -19.41
N SER A 153 0.53 -16.83 -18.69
CA SER A 153 -0.72 -16.04 -18.80
C SER A 153 -0.95 -15.45 -20.19
N THR A 154 0.11 -15.22 -20.97
CA THR A 154 0.02 -14.68 -22.33
C THR A 154 -0.49 -15.71 -23.34
N LYS A 155 -0.31 -17.01 -23.06
CA LYS A 155 -0.58 -18.13 -23.97
C LYS A 155 -1.91 -18.86 -23.70
N VAL A 156 -2.76 -18.31 -22.82
CA VAL A 156 -4.01 -18.98 -22.40
C VAL A 156 -5.24 -18.08 -22.58
N SER A 157 -6.41 -18.72 -22.49
CA SER A 157 -7.73 -18.09 -22.51
C SER A 157 -7.90 -17.02 -21.41
N ALA A 158 -8.87 -16.11 -21.57
CA ALA A 158 -9.09 -14.99 -20.66
C ALA A 158 -9.32 -15.42 -19.19
N LYS A 159 -10.11 -16.48 -18.95
CA LYS A 159 -10.39 -16.99 -17.60
C LYS A 159 -9.13 -17.52 -16.93
N GLN A 160 -8.35 -18.33 -17.63
CA GLN A 160 -7.08 -18.88 -17.14
C GLN A 160 -6.03 -17.77 -16.94
N ARG A 161 -5.95 -16.81 -17.87
CA ARG A 161 -5.08 -15.64 -17.78
C ARG A 161 -5.34 -14.84 -16.50
N ARG A 162 -6.61 -14.60 -16.17
CA ARG A 162 -7.00 -13.93 -14.92
C ARG A 162 -6.52 -14.70 -13.70
N SER A 163 -6.68 -16.03 -13.68
CA SER A 163 -6.23 -16.88 -12.58
C SER A 163 -4.71 -16.83 -12.41
N LEU A 164 -3.95 -16.98 -13.48
CA LEU A 164 -2.48 -16.91 -13.47
C LEU A 164 -1.97 -15.55 -13.01
N ARG A 165 -2.60 -14.46 -13.47
CA ARG A 165 -2.25 -13.10 -13.01
C ARG A 165 -2.55 -12.88 -11.52
N LYS A 166 -3.62 -13.46 -10.99
CA LYS A 166 -3.89 -13.46 -9.54
C LYS A 166 -2.82 -14.23 -8.78
N ALA A 167 -2.39 -15.38 -9.28
CA ALA A 167 -1.29 -16.14 -8.68
C ALA A 167 0.02 -15.35 -8.70
N ALA A 168 0.38 -14.74 -9.83
CA ALA A 168 1.57 -13.89 -9.95
C ALA A 168 1.52 -12.70 -8.97
N ASN A 169 0.35 -12.08 -8.80
CA ASN A 169 0.16 -11.01 -7.81
C ASN A 169 0.46 -11.48 -6.38
N ARG A 170 0.06 -12.70 -5.99
CA ARG A 170 0.42 -13.25 -4.67
C ARG A 170 1.93 -13.42 -4.51
N ILE A 171 2.62 -13.84 -5.56
CA ILE A 171 4.09 -13.96 -5.55
C ILE A 171 4.75 -12.59 -5.42
N ARG A 172 4.26 -11.57 -6.15
CA ARG A 172 4.76 -10.19 -6.00
C ARG A 172 4.61 -9.62 -4.60
N GLU A 173 3.53 -9.96 -3.89
CA GLU A 173 3.37 -9.54 -2.49
C GLU A 173 4.38 -10.26 -1.60
N LYS A 174 4.69 -11.54 -1.84
CA LYS A 174 5.74 -12.29 -1.13
C LYS A 174 7.18 -11.86 -1.45
N ILE A 175 7.41 -11.21 -2.59
CA ILE A 175 8.74 -10.66 -2.94
C ILE A 175 8.94 -9.32 -2.24
N ARG A 176 7.86 -8.55 -2.08
CA ARG A 176 7.91 -7.22 -1.47
C ARG A 176 8.00 -7.28 0.06
N ASN A 177 7.35 -8.27 0.67
CA ASN A 177 7.33 -8.51 2.11
C ASN A 177 8.38 -9.56 2.48
#